data_AF-A0A059KWA7-F1
#
_entry.id   AF-A0A059KWA7-F1
#
_cell.length_a   1.000
_cell.length_b   1.000
_cell.length_c   1.000
_cell.angle_alpha   90.00
_cell.angle_beta   90.00
_cell.angle_gamma   90.00
#
_symmetry.space_group_name_H-M   'P 1'
#
loop_
_entity.id
_entity.type
_entity.pdbx_description
1 polymer ?
#
loop_
_entity_poly.entity_id
_entity_poly.type
_entity_poly.pdbx_seq_one_letter_code
_entity_poly.pdbx_strand_id
1 'polypeptide(L)'
;MLAQLDLVPKGSATAKALDYSLKRWIALTRYLDDGAVSIDNNQVENKIRQWALGRSNWLFAGSLRSGKWVATIMSLIKSARMNGHDP
;
A
#
# COMPACT_ATOMS: atom_id res chain seq x y z
N MET A 1 21.56 10.41 -6.19
CA MET A 1 20.42 9.79 -6.90
C MET A 1 20.28 10.29 -8.34
N LEU A 2 20.25 11.61 -8.62
CA LEU A 2 20.23 12.11 -10.01
C LEU A 2 21.45 11.70 -10.84
N ALA A 3 22.66 11.82 -10.29
CA ALA A 3 23.89 11.35 -10.95
C ALA A 3 23.92 9.83 -11.21
N GLN A 4 23.13 9.04 -10.47
CA GLN A 4 23.05 7.59 -10.66
C GLN A 4 22.09 7.21 -11.79
N LEU A 5 21.13 8.07 -12.15
CA LEU A 5 20.27 7.85 -13.31
C LEU A 5 21.05 7.91 -14.62
N ASP A 6 22.02 8.82 -14.73
CA ASP A 6 22.84 9.00 -15.93
C ASP A 6 23.79 7.81 -16.19
N LEU A 7 24.11 7.04 -15.14
CA LEU A 7 24.97 5.86 -15.20
C LEU A 7 24.20 4.58 -15.56
N VAL A 8 22.87 4.62 -15.57
CA VAL A 8 22.02 3.45 -15.78
C VAL A 8 21.43 3.48 -17.20
N PRO A 9 21.37 2.35 -17.92
CA PRO A 9 20.75 2.30 -19.25
C PRO A 9 19.32 2.83 -19.23
N LYS A 10 19.04 3.80 -20.12
CA LYS A 10 17.71 4.40 -20.27
C LYS A 10 16.68 3.31 -20.57
N GLY A 11 15.59 3.29 -19.80
CA GLY A 11 14.49 2.33 -19.95
C GLY A 11 14.64 1.01 -19.18
N SER A 12 15.78 0.77 -18.51
CA SER A 12 15.95 -0.39 -17.63
C SER A 12 15.00 -0.37 -16.41
N ALA A 13 14.76 -1.54 -15.81
CA ALA A 13 13.94 -1.64 -14.60
C ALA A 13 14.50 -0.77 -13.46
N THR A 14 15.83 -0.71 -13.33
CA THR A 14 16.53 0.14 -12.35
C THR A 14 16.30 1.62 -12.62
N ALA A 15 16.39 2.07 -13.88
CA ALA A 15 16.11 3.46 -14.24
C ALA A 15 14.65 3.84 -13.91
N LYS A 16 13.70 2.93 -14.18
CA LYS A 16 12.28 3.14 -13.82
C LYS A 16 12.07 3.25 -12.31
N ALA A 17 12.73 2.40 -11.52
CA ALA A 17 12.62 2.43 -10.06
C ALA A 17 13.21 3.72 -9.47
N LEU A 18 14.34 4.18 -9.99
CA LEU A 18 14.98 5.44 -9.60
C LEU A 18 14.10 6.65 -9.96
N ASP A 19 13.59 6.71 -11.19
CA ASP A 19 12.69 7.78 -11.65
C ASP A 19 11.39 7.83 -10.82
N TYR A 20 10.81 6.66 -10.51
CA TYR A 20 9.64 6.56 -9.64
C TYR A 20 9.92 7.10 -8.23
N SER A 21 11.07 6.75 -7.66
CA SER A 21 11.45 7.20 -6.32
C SER A 21 11.68 8.71 -6.28
N LEU A 22 12.38 9.26 -7.29
CA LEU A 22 12.65 10.69 -7.41
C LEU A 22 11.37 11.50 -7.58
N LYS A 23 10.43 11.05 -8.41
CA LYS A 23 9.11 11.69 -8.57
C LYS A 23 8.30 11.75 -7.29
N ARG A 24 8.59 10.88 -6.32
CA ARG A 24 7.86 10.78 -5.03
C ARG A 24 8.72 11.17 -3.84
N TRP A 25 9.86 11.82 -4.07
CA TRP A 25 10.82 12.14 -3.02
C TRP A 25 10.18 12.89 -1.85
N ILE A 26 9.34 13.89 -2.14
CA ILE A 26 8.61 14.69 -1.13
C ILE A 26 7.78 13.80 -0.20
N ALA A 27 7.09 12.78 -0.73
CA ALA A 27 6.30 11.86 0.06
C ALA A 27 7.18 10.92 0.89
N LEU A 28 8.31 10.46 0.32
CA LEU A 28 9.26 9.58 1.00
C LEU A 28 10.00 10.27 2.15
N THR A 29 10.24 11.58 2.06
CA THR A 29 10.95 12.35 3.09
C THR A 29 10.02 12.98 4.12
N ARG A 30 8.70 12.80 4.02
CA ARG A 30 7.73 13.50 4.88
C ARG A 30 7.92 13.24 6.37
N TYR A 31 8.40 12.04 6.73
CA TYR A 31 8.71 11.68 8.12
C TYR A 31 9.84 12.52 8.74
N LEU A 32 10.67 13.18 7.92
CA LEU A 32 11.72 14.09 8.40
C LEU A 32 11.13 15.41 8.92
N ASP A 33 10.00 15.84 8.36
CA ASP A 33 9.30 17.06 8.79
C ASP A 33 8.31 16.79 9.94
N ASP A 34 7.74 15.59 9.99
CA ASP A 34 6.71 15.19 10.94
C ASP A 34 7.06 13.86 11.60
N GLY A 35 7.52 13.94 12.86
CA GLY A 35 7.89 12.77 13.65
C GLY A 35 6.72 11.87 14.06
N ALA A 36 5.47 12.28 13.85
CA ALA A 36 4.31 11.40 14.02
C ALA A 36 4.16 10.40 12.85
N VAL A 37 4.80 10.67 11.71
CA VAL A 37 4.78 9.81 10.53
C VAL A 37 5.92 8.80 10.61
N SER A 38 5.59 7.52 10.49
CA SER A 38 6.58 6.44 10.42
C SER A 38 7.42 6.56 9.14
N ILE A 39 8.70 6.20 9.22
CA ILE A 39 9.62 6.14 8.07
C ILE A 39 9.18 5.11 7.03
N ASP A 40 8.51 4.05 7.48
CA ASP A 40 8.02 2.96 6.63
C ASP A 40 6.49 2.82 6.70
N ASN A 41 5.96 2.14 5.69
CA ASN A 41 4.55 1.80 5.56
C ASN A 41 4.24 0.35 5.99
N ASN A 42 5.17 -0.37 6.66
CA ASN A 42 5.03 -1.79 6.97
C ASN A 42 3.75 -2.09 7.75
N GLN A 43 3.37 -1.21 8.67
CA GLN A 43 2.14 -1.35 9.44
C GLN A 43 0.90 -1.36 8.55
N VAL A 44 0.87 -0.48 7.54
CA VAL A 44 -0.23 -0.39 6.58
C VAL A 44 -0.24 -1.61 5.66
N GLU A 45 0.93 -2.01 5.15
CA GLU A 45 1.05 -3.20 4.31
C GLU A 45 0.63 -4.47 5.05
N ASN A 46 1.00 -4.62 6.32
CA ASN A 46 0.57 -5.72 7.16
C ASN A 46 -0.95 -5.76 7.34
N LYS A 47 -1.59 -4.59 7.51
CA LYS A 47 -3.05 -4.48 7.62
C LYS A 47 -3.75 -4.85 6.31
N ILE A 48 -3.19 -4.46 5.15
CA ILE A 48 -3.75 -4.73 3.83
C ILE A 48 -3.46 -6.16 3.34
N ARG A 49 -2.41 -6.82 3.86
CA ARG A 49 -2.00 -8.17 3.40
C ARG A 49 -3.13 -9.20 3.49
N GLN A 50 -3.94 -9.16 4.56
CA GLN A 50 -5.09 -10.05 4.73
C GLN A 50 -6.08 -9.91 3.57
N TRP A 51 -6.30 -8.68 3.08
CA TRP A 51 -7.13 -8.42 1.91
C TRP A 51 -6.47 -8.91 0.62
N ALA A 52 -5.18 -8.65 0.45
CA ALA A 52 -4.44 -9.09 -0.74
C ALA A 52 -4.45 -10.61 -0.92
N LEU A 53 -4.28 -11.36 0.17
CA LEU A 53 -4.39 -12.82 0.21
C LEU A 53 -5.85 -13.30 0.04
N GLY A 54 -6.82 -12.58 0.62
CA GLY A 54 -8.24 -12.91 0.46
C GLY A 54 -8.70 -12.83 -0.99
N ARG A 55 -8.21 -11.85 -1.77
CA ARG A 55 -8.58 -11.68 -3.18
C ARG A 55 -8.31 -12.89 -4.06
N SER A 56 -7.20 -13.62 -3.84
CA SER A 56 -6.93 -14.86 -4.59
C SER A 56 -7.84 -16.01 -4.18
N ASN A 57 -8.40 -15.97 -2.96
CA ASN A 57 -9.28 -17.01 -2.42
C ASN A 57 -10.77 -16.74 -2.70
N TRP A 58 -11.14 -15.49 -3.04
CA TRP A 58 -12.51 -15.10 -3.38
C TRP A 58 -12.82 -15.25 -4.87
N LEU A 59 -12.48 -16.41 -5.44
CA LEU A 59 -12.69 -16.73 -6.87
C LEU A 59 -14.17 -16.61 -7.30
N PHE A 60 -15.12 -16.65 -6.36
CA PHE A 60 -16.56 -16.54 -6.59
C PHE A 60 -17.14 -15.15 -6.36
N ALA A 61 -16.33 -14.16 -5.97
CA ALA A 61 -16.74 -12.76 -5.87
C ALA A 61 -16.75 -12.09 -7.26
N GLY A 62 -17.52 -12.65 -8.21
CA GLY A 62 -17.50 -12.25 -9.61
C GLY A 62 -18.34 -11.03 -9.97
N SER A 63 -19.00 -10.38 -9.00
CA SER A 63 -19.86 -9.20 -9.27
C SER A 63 -19.38 -7.96 -8.51
N LEU A 64 -19.47 -6.79 -9.17
CA LEU A 64 -19.17 -5.49 -8.55
C LEU A 64 -20.02 -5.25 -7.29
N ARG A 65 -21.28 -5.70 -7.29
CA ARG A 65 -22.19 -5.58 -6.15
C ARG A 65 -21.67 -6.39 -4.96
N SER A 66 -21.27 -7.64 -5.18
CA SER A 66 -20.69 -8.49 -4.14
C SER A 66 -19.39 -7.89 -3.60
N GLY A 67 -18.54 -7.35 -4.47
CA GLY A 67 -17.30 -6.68 -4.07
C GLY A 67 -17.56 -5.47 -3.15
N LYS A 68 -18.52 -4.62 -3.50
CA LYS A 68 -18.93 -3.48 -2.64
C LYS A 68 -19.46 -3.95 -1.29
N TRP A 69 -20.31 -4.98 -1.28
CA TRP A 69 -20.89 -5.51 -0.05
C TRP A 69 -19.82 -6.12 0.88
N VAL A 70 -18.91 -6.93 0.33
CA VAL A 70 -17.77 -7.49 1.08
C VAL A 70 -16.88 -6.37 1.62
N ALA A 71 -16.61 -5.31 0.84
CA ALA A 71 -15.84 -4.17 1.31
C ALA A 71 -16.51 -3.47 2.51
N THR A 72 -17.83 -3.28 2.48
CA THR A 72 -18.59 -2.70 3.60
C THR A 72 -18.50 -3.56 4.86
N ILE A 73 -18.75 -4.86 4.74
CA ILE A 73 -18.70 -5.79 5.89
C ILE A 73 -17.30 -5.87 6.48
N MET A 74 -16.28 -6.03 5.62
CA MET A 74 -14.90 -6.11 6.09
C MET A 74 -14.43 -4.81 6.73
N SER A 75 -14.91 -3.66 6.24
CA SER A 75 -14.66 -2.36 6.88
C SER A 75 -15.28 -2.29 8.28
N LEU A 76 -16.51 -2.81 8.45
CA LEU A 76 -17.19 -2.87 9.75
C LEU A 76 -16.44 -3.80 10.71
N ILE A 77 -16.16 -5.04 10.30
CA ILE A 77 -15.43 -6.03 11.11
C ILE A 77 -14.06 -5.48 11.51
N LYS A 78 -13.31 -4.90 10.58
CA LYS A 78 -11.97 -4.39 10.87
C LYS A 78 -12.02 -3.18 11.80
N SER A 79 -13.03 -2.33 11.67
CA SER A 79 -13.24 -1.19 12.57
C SER A 79 -13.59 -1.67 13.98
N ALA A 80 -14.47 -2.67 14.13
CA ALA A 80 -14.79 -3.26 15.43
C ALA A 80 -13.54 -3.86 16.10
N ARG A 81 -12.73 -4.63 15.35
CA ARG A 81 -11.45 -5.16 15.85
C ARG A 81 -10.45 -4.07 16.24
N MET A 82 -10.37 -2.96 15.49
CA MET A 82 -9.50 -1.84 15.84
C MET A 82 -9.94 -1.13 17.12
N ASN A 83 -11.23 -1.20 17.48
CA ASN A 83 -11.78 -0.66 18.72
C ASN A 83 -11.80 -1.70 19.87
N GLY A 84 -11.17 -2.88 19.71
CA GLY A 84 -11.07 -3.89 20.75
C GLY A 84 -12.31 -4.78 20.92
N HIS A 85 -13.26 -4.73 19.99
CA HIS A 85 -14.40 -5.65 19.96
C HIS A 85 -14.04 -6.90 19.16
N ASP A 86 -14.58 -8.06 19.57
CA ASP A 86 -14.48 -9.32 18.83
C ASP A 86 -15.82 -9.65 18.14
N PRO A 87 -16.00 -9.18 16.88
CA PRO A 87 -17.21 -9.40 16.08
C PRO A 87 -17.23 -10.74 15.33
#